data_AF-A0A225W0A6-F1
#
_entry.id   AF-A0A225W0A6-F1
#
_cell.length_a   1.000
_cell.length_b   1.000
_cell.length_c   1.000
_cell.angle_alpha   90.00
_cell.angle_beta   90.00
_cell.angle_gamma   90.00
#
_symmetry.space_group_name_H-M   'P 1'
#
loop_
_entity.id
_entity.type
_entity.pdbx_description
1 polymer ?
#
loop_
_entity_poly.entity_id
_entity_poly.type
_entity_poly.pdbx_seq_one_letter_code
_entity_poly.pdbx_strand_id
1 'polypeptide(L)'
;MLRFYATLHWGPNVRGRTTFKRRLDAASSFEDVLSCNESVPADTLTEVGRELAAAQAALKSAEASRTVIENKVFAEQCARANAETWAQQVSVDRDAAYKEVKLVKSREASLNVQISEMNAMTKSHQEMYDRLETRFQLALRSNEILTKEVNHARSEFLVGILQEVPRETTLTLKHRERNRDLVRRLKRLEKANSALSPRLRLEDMDPEALVLMVEGLELDKIDWDTLSPDPQTRHALKAVYRVVEGNSDEEPPSDIVLAPFEVLVQIATSERLASE
;
A
#
# COMPACT_ATOMS: atom_id res chain seq x y z
N MET A 1 -34.27 111.24 -100.28
CA MET A 1 -32.97 110.58 -100.03
C MET A 1 -32.73 110.56 -98.53
N LEU A 2 -32.96 109.43 -97.85
CA LEU A 2 -32.58 109.27 -96.44
C LEU A 2 -31.11 108.83 -96.38
N ARG A 3 -30.24 109.62 -95.75
CA ARG A 3 -28.87 109.23 -95.42
C ARG A 3 -28.86 108.59 -94.03
N PHE A 4 -28.54 107.30 -93.95
CA PHE A 4 -28.34 106.61 -92.67
C PHE A 4 -26.99 107.03 -92.09
N TYR A 5 -26.99 107.70 -90.92
CA TYR A 5 -25.79 107.92 -90.12
C TYR A 5 -25.82 106.94 -88.94
N ALA A 6 -24.98 105.91 -88.98
CA ALA A 6 -24.76 105.00 -87.86
C ALA A 6 -23.31 105.15 -87.36
N THR A 7 -23.12 105.58 -86.12
CA THR A 7 -21.81 105.71 -85.48
C THR A 7 -21.43 104.37 -84.85
N LEU A 8 -20.74 103.51 -85.61
CA LEU A 8 -20.28 102.21 -85.12
C LEU A 8 -18.98 102.35 -84.31
N HIS A 9 -18.94 101.81 -83.09
CA HIS A 9 -17.74 101.70 -82.27
C HIS A 9 -17.06 100.35 -82.51
N TRP A 10 -15.81 100.40 -82.97
CA TRP A 10 -15.08 99.21 -83.41
C TRP A 10 -14.18 98.63 -82.31
N GLY A 11 -14.24 97.31 -82.14
CA GLY A 11 -13.36 96.53 -81.28
C GLY A 11 -11.90 96.53 -81.75
N PRO A 12 -10.95 96.12 -80.88
CA PRO A 12 -9.51 96.25 -81.13
C PRO A 12 -9.02 95.56 -82.42
N ASN A 13 -9.66 94.48 -82.87
CA ASN A 13 -9.29 93.74 -84.08
C ASN A 13 -9.55 94.49 -85.41
N VAL A 14 -10.36 95.55 -85.39
CA VAL A 14 -10.67 96.38 -86.58
C VAL A 14 -9.93 97.71 -86.53
N ARG A 15 -9.39 98.07 -85.36
CA ARG A 15 -8.71 99.33 -85.05
C ARG A 15 -7.31 99.32 -85.67
N GLY A 16 -7.23 99.56 -86.98
CA GLY A 16 -5.97 99.60 -87.74
C GLY A 16 -6.11 99.24 -89.22
N ARG A 17 -7.23 98.62 -89.63
CA ARG A 17 -7.49 98.27 -91.04
C ARG A 17 -8.03 99.46 -91.82
N THR A 18 -7.12 100.32 -92.28
CA THR A 18 -7.44 101.56 -93.03
C THR A 18 -8.16 101.31 -94.36
N THR A 19 -7.92 100.16 -95.00
CA THR A 19 -8.59 99.72 -96.24
C THR A 19 -10.01 99.20 -96.02
N PHE A 20 -10.28 98.53 -94.90
CA PHE A 20 -11.64 98.12 -94.49
C PHE A 20 -12.50 99.34 -94.18
N LYS A 21 -11.98 100.25 -93.36
CA LYS A 21 -12.68 101.49 -93.01
C LYS A 21 -13.03 102.34 -94.24
N ARG A 22 -12.10 102.50 -95.18
CA ARG A 22 -12.33 103.25 -96.42
C ARG A 22 -13.41 102.64 -97.34
N ARG A 23 -13.48 101.30 -97.43
CA ARG A 23 -14.54 100.60 -98.18
C ARG A 23 -15.90 100.77 -97.51
N LEU A 24 -15.94 100.67 -96.18
CA LEU A 24 -17.15 100.86 -95.39
C LEU A 24 -17.67 102.30 -95.47
N ASP A 25 -16.78 103.29 -95.44
CA ASP A 25 -17.15 104.70 -95.58
C ASP A 25 -17.67 105.05 -97.00
N ALA A 26 -17.30 104.25 -98.01
CA ALA A 26 -17.75 104.40 -99.40
C ALA A 26 -19.02 103.58 -99.73
N ALA A 27 -19.52 102.79 -98.77
CA ALA A 27 -20.70 101.96 -98.94
C ALA A 27 -21.98 102.82 -98.98
N SER A 28 -22.80 102.60 -100.00
CA SER A 28 -24.03 103.38 -100.24
C SER A 28 -25.31 102.57 -100.04
N SER A 29 -25.17 101.25 -99.89
CA SER A 29 -26.25 100.30 -99.64
C SER A 29 -25.88 99.33 -98.51
N PHE A 30 -26.88 98.63 -97.97
CA PHE A 30 -26.66 97.58 -96.98
C PHE A 30 -25.81 96.42 -97.54
N GLU A 31 -25.96 96.13 -98.84
CA GLU A 31 -25.16 95.12 -99.54
C GLU A 31 -23.69 95.53 -99.66
N ASP A 32 -23.43 96.83 -99.89
CA ASP A 32 -22.07 97.39 -99.90
C ASP A 32 -21.41 97.24 -98.52
N VAL A 33 -22.18 97.37 -97.43
CA VAL A 33 -21.68 97.17 -96.06
C VAL A 33 -21.34 95.70 -95.80
N LEU A 34 -22.18 94.75 -96.25
CA LEU A 34 -21.92 93.32 -96.08
C LEU A 34 -20.67 92.87 -96.85
N SER A 35 -20.46 93.42 -98.05
CA SER A 35 -19.29 93.13 -98.90
C SER A 35 -17.99 93.78 -98.43
N CYS A 36 -18.05 94.73 -97.48
CA CYS A 36 -16.85 95.30 -96.86
C CYS A 36 -16.11 94.28 -95.98
N ASN A 37 -16.76 93.22 -95.51
CA ASN A 37 -16.11 92.16 -94.77
C ASN A 37 -15.03 91.50 -95.65
N GLU A 38 -13.77 91.60 -95.23
CA GLU A 38 -12.71 90.78 -95.83
C GLU A 38 -13.08 89.33 -95.61
N SER A 39 -13.14 88.55 -96.69
CA SER A 39 -13.28 87.10 -96.58
C SER A 39 -12.17 86.60 -95.66
N VAL A 40 -12.57 85.97 -94.58
CA VAL A 40 -11.62 85.26 -93.72
C VAL A 40 -10.93 84.23 -94.62
N PRO A 41 -9.59 84.25 -94.75
CA PRO A 41 -8.90 83.33 -95.64
C PRO A 41 -9.33 81.90 -95.33
N ALA A 42 -9.67 81.11 -96.36
CA ALA A 42 -10.15 79.74 -96.19
C ALA A 42 -9.17 78.90 -95.33
N ASP A 43 -7.87 79.17 -95.46
CA ASP A 43 -6.81 78.53 -94.69
C ASP A 43 -6.93 78.79 -93.17
N THR A 44 -7.33 80.01 -92.77
CA THR A 44 -7.48 80.37 -91.35
C THR A 44 -8.71 79.72 -90.71
N LEU A 45 -9.83 79.59 -91.44
CA LEU A 45 -11.00 78.84 -90.95
C LEU A 45 -10.71 77.34 -90.84
N THR A 46 -9.89 76.81 -91.76
CA THR A 46 -9.46 75.41 -91.76
C THR A 46 -8.50 75.10 -90.59
N GLU A 47 -7.60 76.03 -90.26
CA GLU A 47 -6.75 75.94 -89.06
C GLU A 47 -7.57 75.97 -87.77
N VAL A 48 -8.47 76.95 -87.61
CA VAL A 48 -9.35 77.04 -86.43
C VAL A 48 -10.24 75.80 -86.29
N GLY A 49 -10.73 75.24 -87.40
CA GLY A 49 -11.49 73.98 -87.39
C GLY A 49 -10.65 72.78 -86.92
N ARG A 50 -9.37 72.70 -87.32
CA ARG A 50 -8.44 71.67 -86.84
C ARG A 50 -8.11 71.85 -85.36
N GLU A 51 -7.83 73.07 -84.92
CA GLU A 51 -7.58 73.39 -83.52
C GLU A 51 -8.79 73.06 -82.63
N LEU A 52 -10.01 73.40 -83.07
CA LEU A 52 -11.23 73.05 -82.36
C LEU A 52 -11.41 71.53 -82.26
N ALA A 53 -11.20 70.79 -83.35
CA ALA A 53 -11.27 69.33 -83.33
C ALA A 53 -10.21 68.71 -82.40
N ALA A 54 -8.99 69.24 -82.41
CA ALA A 54 -7.91 68.82 -81.51
C ALA A 54 -8.24 69.11 -80.04
N ALA A 55 -8.77 70.29 -79.74
CA ALA A 55 -9.22 70.66 -78.39
C ALA A 55 -10.37 69.75 -77.91
N GLN A 56 -11.31 69.40 -78.79
CA GLN A 56 -12.41 68.50 -78.47
C GLN A 56 -11.93 67.07 -78.20
N ALA A 57 -10.95 66.59 -78.97
CA ALA A 57 -10.31 65.29 -78.73
C ALA A 57 -9.54 65.28 -77.40
N ALA A 58 -8.80 66.36 -77.11
CA ALA A 58 -8.09 66.53 -75.84
C ALA A 58 -9.05 66.56 -74.64
N LEU A 59 -10.18 67.26 -74.76
CA LEU A 59 -11.21 67.28 -73.72
C LEU A 59 -11.77 65.89 -73.43
N LYS A 60 -12.17 65.14 -74.48
CA LYS A 60 -12.66 63.76 -74.31
C LYS A 60 -11.62 62.83 -73.70
N SER A 61 -10.35 63.00 -74.09
CA SER A 61 -9.24 62.25 -73.50
C SER A 61 -9.04 62.58 -72.01
N ALA A 62 -9.14 63.86 -71.65
CA ALA A 62 -9.05 64.32 -70.26
C ALA A 62 -10.24 63.82 -69.42
N GLU A 63 -11.46 63.83 -69.96
CA GLU A 63 -12.66 63.27 -69.32
C GLU A 63 -12.52 61.76 -69.09
N ALA A 64 -12.01 61.01 -70.07
CA ALA A 64 -11.73 59.59 -69.91
C ALA A 64 -10.68 59.35 -68.81
N SER A 65 -9.58 60.11 -68.81
CA SER A 65 -8.56 60.05 -67.75
C SER A 65 -9.15 60.36 -66.37
N ARG A 66 -10.01 61.37 -66.27
CA ARG A 66 -10.71 61.73 -65.04
C ARG A 66 -11.53 60.57 -64.50
N THR A 67 -12.33 59.90 -65.33
CA THR A 67 -13.13 58.75 -64.88
C THR A 67 -12.26 57.59 -64.38
N VAL A 68 -11.11 57.35 -65.02
CA VAL A 68 -10.15 56.33 -64.56
C VAL A 68 -9.57 56.68 -63.20
N ILE A 69 -9.21 57.95 -62.99
CA ILE A 69 -8.70 58.42 -61.69
C ILE A 69 -9.78 58.34 -60.62
N GLU A 70 -11.03 58.75 -60.91
CA GLU A 70 -12.15 58.67 -59.99
C GLU A 70 -12.40 57.22 -59.52
N ASN A 71 -12.41 56.26 -60.45
CA ASN A 71 -12.55 54.84 -60.12
C ASN A 71 -11.39 54.32 -59.26
N LYS A 72 -10.15 54.74 -59.54
CA LYS A 72 -8.98 54.38 -58.72
C LYS A 72 -9.07 54.96 -57.32
N VAL A 73 -9.45 56.23 -57.19
CA VAL A 73 -9.60 56.89 -55.89
C VAL A 73 -10.68 56.20 -55.06
N PHE A 74 -11.80 55.82 -55.68
CA PHE A 74 -12.86 55.07 -55.00
C PHE A 74 -12.36 53.71 -54.49
N ALA A 75 -11.66 52.95 -55.34
CA ALA A 75 -11.10 51.65 -54.95
C ALA A 75 -10.11 51.78 -53.79
N GLU A 76 -9.22 52.78 -53.82
CA GLU A 76 -8.28 53.07 -52.74
C GLU A 76 -8.99 53.49 -51.44
N GLN A 77 -10.06 54.29 -51.53
CA GLN A 77 -10.85 54.66 -50.35
C GLN A 77 -11.52 53.44 -49.70
N CYS A 78 -12.06 52.51 -50.50
CA CYS A 78 -12.60 51.26 -49.98
C CYS A 78 -11.51 50.39 -49.35
N ALA A 79 -10.34 50.25 -49.99
CA ALA A 79 -9.22 49.49 -49.45
C ALA A 79 -8.73 50.08 -48.11
N ARG A 80 -8.64 51.41 -48.02
CA ARG A 80 -8.27 52.12 -46.80
C ARG A 80 -9.29 51.89 -45.67
N ALA A 81 -10.58 52.03 -45.94
CA ALA A 81 -11.63 51.81 -44.93
C ALA A 81 -11.60 50.36 -44.39
N ASN A 82 -11.35 49.38 -45.28
CA ASN A 82 -11.17 47.99 -44.88
C ASN A 82 -9.92 47.82 -43.99
N ALA A 83 -8.79 48.42 -44.37
CA ALA A 83 -7.56 48.36 -43.59
C ALA A 83 -7.71 49.02 -42.21
N GLU A 84 -8.42 50.14 -42.11
CA GLU A 84 -8.72 50.82 -40.84
C GLU A 84 -9.59 49.94 -39.93
N THR A 85 -10.58 49.24 -40.49
CA THR A 85 -11.42 48.29 -39.73
C THR A 85 -10.59 47.13 -39.18
N TRP A 86 -9.69 46.55 -39.99
CA TRP A 86 -8.77 45.51 -39.54
C TRP A 86 -7.82 46.00 -38.44
N ALA A 87 -7.28 47.21 -38.58
CA ALA A 87 -6.39 47.80 -37.58
C ALA A 87 -7.11 48.01 -36.23
N GLN A 88 -8.38 48.43 -36.26
CA GLN A 88 -9.21 48.55 -35.06
C GLN A 88 -9.43 47.18 -34.41
N GLN A 89 -9.79 46.16 -35.19
CA GLN A 89 -10.00 44.81 -34.68
C GLN A 89 -8.73 44.24 -34.04
N VAL A 90 -7.58 44.37 -34.71
CA VAL A 90 -6.29 43.92 -34.17
C VAL A 90 -5.94 44.64 -32.86
N SER A 91 -6.28 45.92 -32.72
CA SER A 91 -6.07 46.64 -31.46
C SER A 91 -6.95 46.09 -30.34
N VAL A 92 -8.22 45.78 -30.62
CA VAL A 92 -9.14 45.18 -29.64
C VAL A 92 -8.63 43.81 -29.21
N ASP A 93 -8.22 42.97 -30.16
CA ASP A 93 -7.72 41.62 -29.90
C ASP A 93 -6.42 41.66 -29.09
N ARG A 94 -5.51 42.58 -29.42
CA ARG A 94 -4.27 42.81 -28.66
C ARG A 94 -4.57 43.19 -27.21
N ASP A 95 -5.51 44.09 -26.98
CA ASP A 95 -5.86 44.56 -25.65
C ASP A 95 -6.57 43.45 -24.84
N ALA A 96 -7.38 42.60 -25.49
CA ALA A 96 -7.96 41.41 -24.89
C ALA A 96 -6.87 40.37 -24.51
N ALA A 97 -5.96 40.06 -25.44
CA ALA A 97 -4.84 39.15 -25.19
C ALA A 97 -3.95 39.65 -24.04
N TYR A 98 -3.72 40.96 -23.95
CA TYR A 98 -2.95 41.54 -22.84
C TYR A 98 -3.62 41.31 -21.47
N LYS A 99 -4.95 41.43 -21.39
CA LYS A 99 -5.71 41.13 -20.16
C LYS A 99 -5.60 39.65 -19.78
N GLU A 100 -5.71 38.75 -20.75
CA GLU A 100 -5.54 37.31 -20.52
C GLU A 100 -4.13 36.97 -20.02
N VAL A 101 -3.08 37.54 -20.64
CA VAL A 101 -1.70 37.36 -20.17
C VAL A 101 -1.52 37.82 -18.73
N LYS A 102 -2.16 38.93 -18.33
CA LYS A 102 -2.11 39.41 -16.94
C LYS A 102 -2.79 38.43 -15.97
N LEU A 103 -3.95 37.88 -16.36
CA LEU A 103 -4.64 36.86 -15.56
C LEU A 103 -3.80 35.60 -15.41
N VAL A 104 -3.26 35.08 -16.51
CA VAL A 104 -2.38 33.89 -16.51
C VAL A 104 -1.17 34.11 -15.59
N LYS A 105 -0.48 35.25 -15.68
CA LYS A 105 0.65 35.58 -14.78
C LYS A 105 0.25 35.60 -13.31
N SER A 106 -0.92 36.15 -12.98
CA SER A 106 -1.40 36.15 -11.60
C SER A 106 -1.70 34.73 -11.08
N ARG A 107 -2.25 33.87 -11.94
CA ARG A 107 -2.52 32.47 -11.62
C ARG A 107 -1.24 31.66 -11.46
N GLU A 108 -0.26 31.88 -12.33
CA GLU A 108 1.08 31.29 -12.25
C GLU A 108 1.75 31.63 -10.91
N ALA A 109 1.73 32.91 -10.50
CA ALA A 109 2.26 33.33 -9.21
C ALA A 109 1.57 32.62 -8.03
N SER A 110 0.24 32.48 -8.08
CA SER A 110 -0.52 31.74 -7.06
C SER A 110 -0.15 30.25 -7.00
N LEU A 111 0.04 29.60 -8.15
CA LEU A 111 0.45 28.20 -8.20
C LEU A 111 1.88 28.01 -7.67
N ASN A 112 2.79 28.93 -7.97
CA ASN A 112 4.16 28.88 -7.45
C ASN A 112 4.20 28.96 -5.91
N VAL A 113 3.30 29.74 -5.29
CA VAL A 113 3.15 29.78 -3.83
C VAL A 113 2.67 28.42 -3.30
N GLN A 114 1.63 27.83 -3.89
CA GLN A 114 1.12 26.52 -3.47
C GLN A 114 2.16 25.40 -3.62
N ILE A 115 2.93 25.41 -4.72
CA ILE A 115 4.03 24.47 -4.92
C ILE A 115 5.10 24.62 -3.82
N SER A 116 5.42 25.86 -3.44
CA SER A 116 6.37 26.15 -2.37
C SER A 116 5.89 25.62 -1.02
N GLU A 117 4.60 25.81 -0.70
CA GLU A 117 3.97 25.28 0.52
C GLU A 117 3.98 23.74 0.55
N MET A 118 3.62 23.09 -0.56
CA MET A 118 3.64 21.64 -0.68
C MET A 118 5.06 21.07 -0.53
N ASN A 119 6.07 21.75 -1.08
CA ASN A 119 7.47 21.38 -0.91
C ASN A 119 7.91 21.48 0.56
N ALA A 120 7.49 22.54 1.26
CA ALA A 120 7.77 22.70 2.69
C ALA A 120 7.11 21.58 3.52
N MET A 121 5.85 21.24 3.21
CA MET A 121 5.14 20.13 3.86
C MET A 121 5.84 18.79 3.62
N THR A 122 6.21 18.51 2.37
CA THR A 122 6.95 17.29 2.00
C THR A 122 8.25 17.18 2.79
N LYS A 123 9.01 18.28 2.92
CA LYS A 123 10.24 18.30 3.72
C LYS A 123 9.96 18.04 5.21
N SER A 124 8.91 18.64 5.78
CA SER A 124 8.52 18.40 7.16
C SER A 124 8.14 16.93 7.43
N HIS A 125 7.39 16.32 6.50
CA HIS A 125 7.08 14.90 6.56
C HIS A 125 8.33 14.03 6.46
N GLN A 126 9.26 14.35 5.57
CA GLN A 126 10.54 13.64 5.47
C GLN A 126 11.27 13.65 6.81
N GLU A 127 11.42 14.82 7.45
CA GLU A 127 12.06 14.93 8.75
C GLU A 127 11.30 14.16 9.85
N MET A 128 9.97 14.08 9.76
CA MET A 128 9.17 13.26 10.67
C MET A 128 9.46 11.78 10.51
N TYR A 129 9.51 11.29 9.27
CA TYR A 129 9.84 9.90 8.96
C TYR A 129 11.26 9.55 9.41
N ASP A 130 12.25 10.42 9.18
CA ASP A 130 13.63 10.20 9.63
C ASP A 130 13.71 10.08 11.17
N ARG A 131 12.95 10.91 11.90
CA ARG A 131 12.84 10.81 13.36
C ARG A 131 12.19 9.51 13.80
N LEU A 132 11.12 9.09 13.11
CA LEU A 132 10.41 7.86 13.43
C LEU A 132 11.31 6.64 13.20
N GLU A 133 12.01 6.59 12.08
CA GLU A 133 12.97 5.55 11.75
C GLU A 133 14.05 5.45 12.83
N THR A 134 14.63 6.58 13.23
CA THR A 134 15.63 6.63 14.31
C THR A 134 15.10 6.05 15.61
N ARG A 135 13.86 6.39 16.02
CA ARG A 135 13.22 5.83 17.22
C ARG A 135 12.98 4.34 17.12
N PHE A 136 12.54 3.87 15.94
CA PHE A 136 12.29 2.46 15.69
C PHE A 136 13.58 1.65 15.81
N GLN A 137 14.68 2.14 15.22
CA GLN A 137 16.00 1.51 15.34
C GLN A 137 16.50 1.46 16.80
N LEU A 138 16.28 2.51 17.59
CA LEU A 138 16.61 2.50 19.02
C LEU A 138 15.77 1.49 19.80
N ALA A 139 14.47 1.39 19.52
CA ALA A 139 13.59 0.43 20.15
C ALA A 139 13.99 -1.02 19.82
N LEU A 140 14.36 -1.29 18.56
CA LEU A 140 14.89 -2.60 18.15
C LEU A 140 16.16 -2.97 18.92
N ARG A 141 17.14 -2.04 19.01
CA ARG A 141 18.37 -2.26 19.78
C ARG A 141 18.08 -2.49 21.27
N SER A 142 17.18 -1.72 21.86
CA SER A 142 16.77 -1.90 23.25
C SER A 142 16.12 -3.27 23.48
N ASN A 143 15.23 -3.69 22.57
CA ASN A 143 14.60 -5.01 22.65
C ASN A 143 15.62 -6.14 22.53
N GLU A 144 16.62 -5.99 21.65
CA GLU A 144 17.72 -6.95 21.53
C GLU A 144 18.53 -7.08 22.83
N ILE A 145 18.83 -5.96 23.50
CA ILE A 145 19.52 -5.95 24.80
C ILE A 145 18.66 -6.65 25.86
N LEU A 146 17.39 -6.25 26.00
CA LEU A 146 16.46 -6.85 26.97
C LEU A 146 16.30 -8.36 26.74
N THR A 147 16.24 -8.79 25.49
CA THR A 147 16.17 -10.22 25.16
C THR A 147 17.41 -10.97 25.64
N LYS A 148 18.60 -10.39 25.49
CA LYS A 148 19.85 -10.97 26.01
C LYS A 148 19.85 -11.02 27.54
N GLU A 149 19.44 -9.95 28.21
CA GLU A 149 19.35 -9.87 29.67
C GLU A 149 18.36 -10.88 30.25
N VAL A 150 17.15 -10.99 29.67
CA VAL A 150 16.14 -11.97 30.09
C VAL A 150 16.65 -13.40 29.91
N ASN A 151 17.29 -13.70 28.78
CA ASN A 151 17.88 -15.02 28.55
C ASN A 151 19.01 -15.33 29.52
N HIS A 152 19.84 -14.33 29.84
CA HIS A 152 20.91 -14.47 30.83
C HIS A 152 20.34 -14.74 32.23
N ALA A 153 19.40 -13.92 32.71
CA ALA A 153 18.73 -14.10 34.00
C ALA A 153 18.01 -15.46 34.09
N ARG A 154 17.36 -15.90 33.00
CA ARG A 154 16.75 -17.23 32.92
C ARG A 154 17.80 -18.34 33.06
N SER A 155 18.97 -18.19 32.44
CA SER A 155 20.07 -19.15 32.56
C SER A 155 20.61 -19.21 33.99
N GLU A 156 20.85 -18.05 34.61
CA GLU A 156 21.28 -17.96 36.02
C GLU A 156 20.28 -18.60 36.98
N PHE A 157 18.98 -18.33 36.78
CA PHE A 157 17.92 -18.93 37.57
C PHE A 157 17.90 -20.47 37.44
N LEU A 158 18.03 -21.00 36.22
CA LEU A 158 18.11 -22.45 36.00
C LEU A 158 19.35 -23.07 36.69
N VAL A 159 20.50 -22.39 36.63
CA VAL A 159 21.71 -22.84 37.35
C VAL A 159 21.47 -22.83 38.87
N GLY A 160 20.82 -21.79 39.41
CA GLY A 160 20.46 -21.70 40.83
C GLY A 160 19.57 -22.86 41.28
N ILE A 161 18.49 -23.16 40.54
CA ILE A 161 17.63 -24.32 40.82
C ILE A 161 18.45 -25.61 40.83
N LEU A 162 19.31 -25.83 39.84
CA LEU A 162 20.12 -27.05 39.77
C LEU A 162 21.14 -27.17 40.92
N GLN A 163 21.57 -26.06 41.52
CA GLN A 163 22.43 -26.06 42.71
C GLN A 163 21.65 -26.31 44.01
N GLU A 164 20.42 -25.82 44.12
CA GLU A 164 19.55 -26.02 45.29
C GLU A 164 18.87 -27.40 45.32
N VAL A 165 18.75 -28.09 44.18
CA VAL A 165 18.42 -29.53 44.20
C VAL A 165 19.50 -30.22 45.02
N PRO A 166 19.17 -30.84 46.17
CA PRO A 166 20.18 -31.47 47.02
C PRO A 166 20.96 -32.47 46.16
N ARG A 167 22.25 -32.24 45.97
CA ARG A 167 23.16 -33.27 45.45
C ARG A 167 22.85 -34.53 46.23
N GLU A 168 22.51 -35.62 45.54
CA GLU A 168 22.10 -36.89 46.15
C GLU A 168 23.00 -37.18 47.36
N THR A 169 22.49 -36.91 48.56
CA THR A 169 23.24 -37.16 49.79
C THR A 169 23.42 -38.67 49.92
N THR A 170 24.49 -39.12 50.57
CA THR A 170 24.74 -40.54 50.84
C THR A 170 23.52 -41.22 51.48
N LEU A 171 22.74 -40.48 52.25
CA LEU A 171 21.49 -40.93 52.86
C LEU A 171 20.39 -41.20 51.81
N THR A 172 20.15 -40.28 50.87
CA THR A 172 19.21 -40.49 49.75
C THR A 172 19.60 -41.67 48.86
N LEU A 173 20.90 -41.83 48.57
CA LEU A 173 21.39 -43.02 47.83
C LEU A 173 21.11 -44.31 48.60
N LYS A 174 21.40 -44.34 49.91
CA LYS A 174 21.09 -45.49 50.78
C LYS A 174 19.59 -45.80 50.83
N HIS A 175 18.73 -44.79 50.89
CA HIS A 175 17.28 -45.00 50.86
C HIS A 175 16.82 -45.56 49.51
N ARG A 176 17.39 -45.10 48.40
CA ARG A 176 17.08 -45.63 47.06
C ARG A 176 17.53 -47.09 46.91
N GLU A 177 18.71 -47.43 47.42
CA GLU A 177 19.24 -48.79 47.47
C GLU A 177 18.34 -49.71 48.30
N ARG A 178 17.96 -49.27 49.51
CA ARG A 178 17.02 -49.99 50.38
C ARG A 178 15.66 -50.18 49.74
N ASN A 179 15.11 -49.15 49.09
CA ASN A 179 13.83 -49.28 48.37
C ASN A 179 13.92 -50.31 47.24
N ARG A 180 15.03 -50.32 46.47
CA ARG A 180 15.26 -51.37 45.47
C ARG A 180 15.29 -52.75 46.11
N ASP A 181 15.96 -52.91 47.25
CA ASP A 181 16.03 -54.18 47.95
C ASP A 181 14.67 -54.63 48.51
N LEU A 182 13.91 -53.73 49.12
CA LEU A 182 12.56 -53.98 49.59
C LEU A 182 11.64 -54.43 48.45
N VAL A 183 11.73 -53.79 47.27
CA VAL A 183 10.99 -54.21 46.08
C VAL A 183 11.37 -55.63 45.65
N ARG A 184 12.66 -56.00 45.71
CA ARG A 184 13.10 -57.38 45.42
C ARG A 184 12.56 -58.37 46.46
N ARG A 185 12.57 -58.01 47.75
CA ARG A 185 12.02 -58.84 48.83
C ARG A 185 10.52 -59.03 48.68
N LEU A 186 9.77 -57.97 48.37
CA LEU A 186 8.34 -58.03 48.10
C LEU A 186 8.04 -58.99 46.95
N LYS A 187 8.79 -58.91 45.84
CA LYS A 187 8.63 -59.87 44.73
C LYS A 187 8.89 -61.32 45.13
N ARG A 188 9.89 -61.57 45.99
CA ARG A 188 10.17 -62.92 46.49
C ARG A 188 9.02 -63.42 47.38
N LEU A 189 8.50 -62.58 48.26
CA LEU A 189 7.36 -62.90 49.12
C LEU A 189 6.09 -63.13 48.31
N GLU A 190 5.81 -62.28 47.32
CA GLU A 190 4.66 -62.44 46.43
C GLU A 190 4.73 -63.75 45.66
N LYS A 191 5.93 -64.15 45.21
CA LYS A 191 6.16 -65.45 44.57
C LYS A 191 5.93 -66.61 45.55
N ALA A 192 6.44 -66.51 46.78
CA ALA A 192 6.20 -67.52 47.82
C ALA A 192 4.71 -67.62 48.17
N ASN A 193 4.03 -66.49 48.32
CA ASN A 193 2.59 -66.42 48.59
C ASN A 193 1.76 -67.03 47.45
N SER A 194 2.14 -66.76 46.19
CA SER A 194 1.52 -67.38 45.02
C SER A 194 1.72 -68.89 44.96
N ALA A 195 2.87 -69.39 45.45
CA ALA A 195 3.14 -70.83 45.52
C ALA A 195 2.40 -71.52 46.68
N LEU A 196 2.15 -70.81 47.78
CA LEU A 196 1.43 -71.31 48.96
C LEU A 196 -0.09 -71.21 48.82
N SER A 197 -0.62 -70.15 48.19
CA SER A 197 -2.06 -69.92 47.99
C SER A 197 -2.84 -71.13 47.44
N PRO A 198 -2.37 -71.87 46.42
CA PRO A 198 -3.11 -73.04 45.93
C PRO A 198 -2.93 -74.29 46.79
N ARG A 199 -1.93 -74.32 47.69
CA ARG A 199 -1.66 -75.42 48.64
C ARG A 199 -2.40 -75.23 49.95
N LEU A 200 -2.72 -74.00 50.31
CA LEU A 200 -3.61 -73.62 51.40
C LEU A 200 -5.04 -73.52 50.84
N ARG A 201 -5.65 -74.66 50.51
CA ARG A 201 -7.09 -74.70 50.30
C ARG A 201 -7.75 -74.53 51.66
N LEU A 202 -8.19 -73.30 51.94
CA LEU A 202 -8.91 -72.94 53.17
C LEU A 202 -10.15 -73.82 53.38
N GLU A 203 -10.70 -74.41 52.32
CA GLU A 203 -11.85 -75.34 52.40
C GLU A 203 -11.53 -76.67 53.11
N ASP A 204 -10.26 -77.09 53.16
CA ASP A 204 -9.84 -78.36 53.78
C ASP A 204 -9.15 -78.17 55.14
N MET A 205 -9.02 -76.92 55.62
CA MET A 205 -8.44 -76.61 56.93
C MET A 205 -9.54 -76.47 57.98
N ASP A 206 -9.29 -77.08 59.14
CA ASP A 206 -10.11 -76.94 60.33
C ASP A 206 -10.25 -75.43 60.71
N PRO A 207 -11.48 -74.90 60.82
CA PRO A 207 -11.71 -73.49 61.15
C PRO A 207 -11.08 -73.08 62.48
N GLU A 208 -11.08 -73.97 63.48
CA GLU A 208 -10.43 -73.74 64.77
C GLU A 208 -8.90 -73.61 64.63
N ALA A 209 -8.25 -74.44 63.79
CA ALA A 209 -6.83 -74.30 63.48
C ALA A 209 -6.49 -73.01 62.70
N LEU A 210 -7.39 -72.53 61.84
CA LEU A 210 -7.23 -71.26 61.13
C LEU A 210 -7.31 -70.06 62.07
N VAL A 211 -8.24 -70.08 63.04
CA VAL A 211 -8.33 -69.05 64.09
C VAL A 211 -7.03 -69.00 64.90
N LEU A 212 -6.47 -70.15 65.29
CA LEU A 212 -5.19 -70.22 66.01
C LEU A 212 -3.99 -69.67 65.22
N MET A 213 -3.94 -69.92 63.90
CA MET A 213 -2.87 -69.40 63.03
C MET A 213 -3.02 -67.89 62.75
N VAL A 214 -4.26 -67.39 62.62
CA VAL A 214 -4.54 -65.98 62.28
C VAL A 214 -4.49 -65.08 63.52
N GLU A 215 -4.89 -65.57 64.69
CA GLU A 215 -4.87 -64.80 65.94
C GLU A 215 -3.45 -64.62 66.52
N GLY A 216 -2.41 -65.19 65.91
CA GLY A 216 -1.03 -64.92 66.27
C GLY A 216 -0.78 -65.12 67.77
N LEU A 217 -1.37 -66.18 68.33
CA LEU A 217 -1.26 -66.45 69.75
C LEU A 217 0.18 -66.88 70.07
N GLU A 218 0.79 -66.18 71.01
CA GLU A 218 2.10 -66.52 71.56
C GLU A 218 2.05 -67.99 72.04
N LEU A 219 2.84 -68.83 71.38
CA LEU A 219 2.82 -70.30 71.47
C LEU A 219 3.30 -70.85 72.82
N ASP A 220 3.70 -69.97 73.75
CA ASP A 220 3.99 -70.26 75.15
C ASP A 220 2.73 -70.44 76.01
N LYS A 221 1.55 -70.05 75.50
CA LYS A 221 0.26 -70.17 76.20
C LYS A 221 -0.65 -71.27 75.66
N ILE A 222 -0.22 -71.99 74.62
CA ILE A 222 -0.97 -73.14 74.10
C ILE A 222 -0.65 -74.35 74.97
N ASP A 223 -1.65 -74.82 75.73
CA ASP A 223 -1.55 -76.08 76.46
C ASP A 223 -1.64 -77.25 75.47
N TRP A 224 -0.47 -77.65 75.01
CA TRP A 224 -0.30 -78.75 74.06
C TRP A 224 -0.83 -80.08 74.57
N ASP A 225 -0.94 -80.26 75.89
CA ASP A 225 -1.41 -81.51 76.50
C ASP A 225 -2.94 -81.57 76.54
N THR A 226 -3.65 -80.43 76.48
CA THR A 226 -5.11 -80.44 76.26
C THR A 226 -5.48 -80.76 74.81
N LEU A 227 -4.66 -80.33 73.84
CA LEU A 227 -4.95 -80.53 72.41
C LEU A 227 -4.66 -81.94 71.92
N SER A 228 -3.86 -82.73 72.67
CA SER A 228 -3.43 -84.09 72.33
C SER A 228 -3.13 -84.34 70.83
N PRO A 229 -2.39 -83.46 70.11
CA PRO A 229 -1.95 -83.80 68.78
C PRO A 229 -0.95 -84.95 68.88
N ASP A 230 -0.99 -85.86 67.92
CA ASP A 230 -0.04 -86.97 67.87
C ASP A 230 1.42 -86.43 67.82
N PRO A 231 2.40 -87.24 68.23
CA PRO A 231 3.80 -86.80 68.32
C PRO A 231 4.37 -86.24 67.01
N GLN A 232 3.90 -86.67 65.84
CA GLN A 232 4.37 -86.16 64.55
C GLN A 232 3.77 -84.78 64.23
N THR A 233 2.48 -84.54 64.49
CA THR A 233 1.84 -83.22 64.31
C THR A 233 2.49 -82.16 65.20
N ARG A 234 2.78 -82.52 66.46
CA ARG A 234 3.50 -81.67 67.41
C ARG A 234 4.92 -81.34 66.90
N HIS A 235 5.57 -82.27 66.20
CA HIS A 235 6.92 -82.05 65.66
C HIS A 235 6.92 -81.17 64.39
N ALA A 236 5.91 -81.31 63.52
CA ALA A 236 5.76 -80.51 62.31
C ALA A 236 5.42 -79.04 62.61
N LEU A 237 4.52 -78.78 63.56
CA LEU A 237 4.16 -77.42 64.00
C LEU A 237 5.37 -76.68 64.60
N LYS A 238 6.20 -77.38 65.40
CA LYS A 238 7.47 -76.81 65.92
C LYS A 238 8.49 -76.49 64.81
N ALA A 239 8.50 -77.24 63.72
CA ALA A 239 9.39 -76.98 62.59
C ALA A 239 8.95 -75.75 61.79
N VAL A 240 7.65 -75.59 61.54
CA VAL A 240 7.07 -74.40 60.88
C VAL A 240 7.34 -73.13 61.70
N TYR A 241 7.19 -73.21 63.03
CA TYR A 241 7.49 -72.09 63.94
C TYR A 241 8.96 -71.62 63.82
N ARG A 242 9.90 -72.56 63.75
CA ARG A 242 11.33 -72.25 63.63
C ARG A 242 11.70 -71.52 62.34
N VAL A 243 10.93 -71.74 61.27
CA VAL A 243 11.08 -71.04 59.98
C VAL A 243 10.46 -69.63 60.03
N VAL A 244 9.37 -69.45 60.77
CA VAL A 244 8.66 -68.16 60.93
C VAL A 244 9.39 -67.21 61.89
N GLU A 245 10.03 -67.74 62.95
CA GLU A 245 10.81 -66.94 63.90
C GLU A 245 12.17 -66.44 63.38
N GLY A 246 12.59 -66.85 62.18
CA GLY A 246 13.70 -66.22 61.47
C GLY A 246 15.04 -66.19 62.23
N ASN A 247 15.31 -67.17 63.09
CA ASN A 247 16.53 -67.24 63.90
C ASN A 247 17.39 -68.49 63.57
N SER A 248 17.78 -68.64 62.30
CA SER A 248 18.99 -69.41 61.94
C SER A 248 19.48 -69.01 60.56
N ASP A 249 20.74 -68.58 60.46
CA ASP A 249 21.48 -68.31 59.21
C ASP A 249 21.83 -69.59 58.42
N GLU A 250 21.03 -70.65 58.55
CA GLU A 250 21.19 -71.89 57.77
C GLU A 250 19.93 -72.19 56.97
N GLU A 251 20.11 -72.27 55.65
CA GLU A 251 19.12 -72.74 54.68
C GLU A 251 18.81 -74.21 54.98
N PRO A 252 17.57 -74.59 55.34
CA PRO A 252 17.26 -75.97 55.70
C PRO A 252 17.36 -76.88 54.46
N PRO A 253 17.95 -78.09 54.58
CA PRO A 253 18.12 -78.98 53.44
C PRO A 253 16.76 -79.34 52.83
N SER A 254 16.68 -79.28 51.50
CA SER A 254 15.47 -79.42 50.67
C SER A 254 14.61 -80.66 50.99
N ASP A 255 15.21 -81.70 51.57
CA ASP A 255 14.53 -82.95 51.91
C ASP A 255 13.73 -82.87 53.23
N ILE A 256 14.00 -81.88 54.10
CA ILE A 256 13.28 -81.64 55.36
C ILE A 256 12.01 -80.79 55.13
N VAL A 257 11.80 -80.19 53.95
CA VAL A 257 10.54 -79.48 53.65
C VAL A 257 9.46 -80.44 53.12
N LEU A 258 9.86 -81.59 52.56
CA LEU A 258 8.96 -82.62 52.03
C LEU A 258 8.48 -83.60 53.12
N ALA A 259 9.38 -84.00 54.03
CA ALA A 259 9.06 -84.96 55.08
C ALA A 259 7.95 -84.52 56.07
N PRO A 260 7.84 -83.25 56.49
CA PRO A 260 6.78 -82.82 57.41
C PRO A 260 5.39 -82.81 56.77
N PHE A 261 5.31 -82.60 55.45
CA PHE A 261 4.03 -82.52 54.75
C PHE A 261 3.47 -83.91 54.39
N GLU A 262 4.33 -84.86 53.99
CA GLU A 262 3.89 -86.25 53.85
C GLU A 262 3.40 -86.82 55.18
N VAL A 263 4.10 -86.49 56.28
CA VAL A 263 3.73 -86.88 57.63
C VAL A 263 2.40 -86.26 58.07
N LEU A 264 2.15 -84.98 57.76
CA LEU A 264 0.86 -84.32 58.04
C LEU A 264 -0.31 -84.90 57.22
N VAL A 265 -0.07 -85.30 55.96
CA VAL A 265 -1.08 -85.99 55.12
C VAL A 265 -1.39 -87.41 55.65
N GLN A 266 -0.39 -88.09 56.22
CA GLN A 266 -0.55 -89.44 56.78
C GLN A 266 -1.32 -89.44 58.10
N ILE A 267 -1.16 -88.39 58.91
CA ILE A 267 -1.95 -88.18 60.14
C ILE A 267 -3.41 -87.88 59.79
N ALA A 268 -3.65 -86.95 58.86
CA ALA A 268 -4.99 -86.57 58.42
C ALA A 268 -5.78 -87.71 57.75
N THR A 269 -5.10 -88.72 57.18
CA THR A 269 -5.75 -89.89 56.56
C THR A 269 -5.88 -91.10 57.49
N SER A 270 -5.04 -91.20 58.54
CA SER A 270 -5.06 -92.32 59.48
C SER A 270 -6.18 -92.22 60.53
N GLU A 271 -6.57 -91.00 60.93
CA GLU A 271 -7.73 -90.81 61.84
C GLU A 271 -9.07 -91.20 61.21
N ARG A 272 -9.14 -91.25 59.88
CA ARG A 272 -10.36 -91.66 59.15
C ARG A 272 -10.56 -93.18 59.06
N LEU A 273 -9.55 -94.00 59.37
CA LEU A 273 -9.64 -95.48 59.35
C LEU A 273 -9.86 -96.11 60.74
N ALA A 274 -9.78 -95.33 61.82
CA ALA A 274 -9.98 -95.81 63.19
C ALA A 274 -11.41 -95.60 63.72
N SER A 275 -12.33 -95.11 62.89
CA SER A 275 -13.74 -94.84 63.24
C SER A 275 -14.78 -95.59 62.38
N GLU A 276 -14.42 -96.74 61.81
CA GLU A 276 -15.39 -97.73 61.28
C GLU A 276 -15.27 -99.07 62.02
#